data_AF-A0AB73IMV4-F1
#
_entry.id   AF-A0AB73IMV4-F1
#
_cell.length_a   1.000
_cell.length_b   1.000
_cell.length_c   1.000
_cell.angle_alpha   90.00
_cell.angle_beta   90.00
_cell.angle_gamma   90.00
#
_symmetry.space_group_name_H-M   'P 1'
#
loop_
_entity.id
_entity.type
_entity.pdbx_description
1 polymer ?
#
loop_
_entity_poly.entity_id
_entity_poly.type
_entity_poly.pdbx_seq_one_letter_code
_entity_poly.pdbx_strand_id
1 'polypeptide(L)'
;MTVVLIGADTAGKKWIKHEIVSSHKKGNGLLGIYVNGIKNSNGQLGSKGANPFADFRFTKEGKEVTYPVYDWVADNGYTNLGKWIEAAATAAGR
;
A
#
# COMPACT_ATOMS: atom_id res chain seq x y z
N MET A 1 1.89 11.80 1.38
CA MET A 1 1.26 10.46 1.48
C MET A 1 1.67 9.64 0.27
N THR A 2 1.70 8.32 0.38
CA THR A 2 1.97 7.40 -0.72
C THR A 2 1.06 6.19 -0.62
N VAL A 3 0.42 5.85 -1.75
CA VAL A 3 -0.41 4.65 -1.88
C VAL A 3 0.26 3.72 -2.87
N VAL A 4 0.52 2.48 -2.46
CA VAL A 4 1.11 1.46 -3.31
C VAL A 4 -0.01 0.58 -3.88
N LEU A 5 -0.19 0.59 -5.19
CA LEU A 5 -1.14 -0.29 -5.87
C LEU A 5 -0.50 -1.66 -6.12
N ILE A 6 -1.07 -2.70 -5.53
CA ILE A 6 -0.51 -4.04 -5.49
C ILE A 6 -1.23 -4.94 -6.48
N GLY A 7 -0.52 -5.31 -7.55
CA GLY A 7 -0.88 -6.36 -8.49
C GLY A 7 0.14 -7.51 -8.44
N ALA A 8 -0.03 -8.48 -9.34
CA ALA A 8 0.78 -9.70 -9.41
C ALA A 8 2.30 -9.45 -9.32
N ASP A 9 2.79 -8.45 -10.07
CA ASP A 9 4.23 -8.17 -10.20
C ASP A 9 4.69 -6.92 -9.43
N THR A 10 3.92 -6.42 -8.46
CA THR A 10 4.30 -5.19 -7.74
C THR A 10 5.44 -5.44 -6.74
N ALA A 11 5.33 -6.49 -5.94
CA ALA A 11 6.36 -6.82 -4.94
C ALA A 11 7.69 -7.17 -5.62
N GLY A 12 8.81 -6.83 -4.97
CA GLY A 12 10.14 -7.12 -5.51
C GLY A 12 10.71 -6.09 -6.49
N LYS A 13 9.87 -5.26 -7.15
CA LYS A 13 10.34 -4.29 -8.15
C LYS A 13 11.22 -3.19 -7.53
N LYS A 14 12.39 -2.95 -8.14
CA LYS A 14 13.41 -1.97 -7.68
C LYS A 14 12.81 -0.59 -7.38
N TRP A 15 12.01 -0.05 -8.30
CA TRP A 15 11.41 1.28 -8.15
C TRP A 15 10.34 1.34 -7.06
N ILE A 16 9.55 0.27 -6.89
CA ILE A 16 8.57 0.17 -5.80
C ILE A 16 9.28 0.14 -4.45
N LYS A 17 10.35 -0.67 -4.31
CA LYS A 17 11.17 -0.69 -3.09
C LYS A 17 11.75 0.70 -2.79
N HIS A 18 12.22 1.41 -3.82
CA HIS A 18 12.75 2.76 -3.68
C HIS A 18 11.70 3.76 -3.19
N GLU A 19 10.49 3.75 -3.76
CA GLU A 19 9.39 4.64 -3.35
C GLU A 19 8.93 4.38 -1.91
N ILE A 20 8.79 3.11 -1.50
CA ILE A 20 8.41 2.73 -0.14
C ILE A 20 9.44 3.27 0.87
N VAL A 21 10.73 3.00 0.63
CA VAL A 21 11.82 3.45 1.51
C VAL A 21 11.91 4.98 1.55
N SER A 22 11.79 5.65 0.39
CA SER A 22 11.84 7.11 0.30
C SER A 22 10.68 7.75 1.07
N SER A 23 9.46 7.22 0.92
CA SER A 23 8.29 7.74 1.61
C SER A 23 8.32 7.50 3.11
N HIS A 24 8.81 6.34 3.56
CA HIS A 24 9.06 6.10 4.99
C HIS A 24 10.02 7.14 5.57
N LYS A 25 11.17 7.36 4.92
CA LYS A 25 12.18 8.35 5.34
C LYS A 25 11.65 9.79 5.36
N LYS A 26 10.74 10.13 4.45
CA LYS A 26 10.08 11.45 4.40
C LYS A 26 8.95 11.60 5.45
N GLY A 27 8.68 10.58 6.26
CA GLY A 27 7.57 10.59 7.21
C GLY A 27 6.20 10.64 6.52
N ASN A 28 6.08 10.05 5.32
CA ASN A 28 4.80 9.95 4.64
C ASN A 28 3.93 8.85 5.22
N GLY A 29 2.64 9.12 5.37
CA GLY A 29 1.63 8.07 5.47
C GLY A 29 1.72 7.17 4.25
N LEU A 30 1.79 5.87 4.50
CA LEU A 30 1.98 4.81 3.52
C LEU A 30 0.88 3.76 3.73
N LEU A 31 0.27 3.32 2.64
CA LEU A 31 -0.69 2.22 2.64
C LEU A 31 -0.63 1.45 1.32
N GLY A 32 -1.04 0.19 1.35
CA GLY A 32 -1.16 -0.68 0.17
C GLY A 32 -2.60 -0.93 -0.20
N ILE A 33 -2.90 -1.04 -1.50
CA ILE A 33 -4.21 -1.46 -1.99
C ILE A 33 -4.03 -2.52 -3.07
N TYR A 34 -4.57 -3.72 -2.84
CA TYR A 34 -4.69 -4.74 -3.86
C TYR A 34 -5.73 -4.33 -4.91
N VAL A 35 -5.31 -4.34 -6.17
CA VAL A 35 -6.16 -3.97 -7.32
C VAL A 35 -6.45 -5.14 -8.26
N ASN A 36 -6.02 -6.35 -7.89
CA ASN A 36 -6.21 -7.56 -8.71
C ASN A 36 -7.69 -7.95 -8.88
N GLY A 37 -8.57 -7.49 -7.98
CA GLY A 37 -10.03 -7.66 -8.11
C GLY A 37 -10.68 -6.75 -9.15
N ILE A 38 -9.96 -5.76 -9.69
CA ILE A 38 -10.47 -4.86 -10.73
C ILE A 38 -10.23 -5.49 -12.10
N LYS A 39 -11.28 -5.55 -12.91
CA LYS A 39 -11.16 -6.02 -14.30
C LYS A 39 -10.37 -5.02 -15.14
N ASN A 40 -9.44 -5.51 -15.96
CA ASN A 40 -8.76 -4.71 -16.98
C ASN A 40 -9.72 -4.33 -18.13
N SER A 41 -9.24 -3.60 -19.13
CA SER A 41 -10.01 -3.21 -20.32
C SER A 41 -10.61 -4.40 -21.09
N ASN A 42 -10.04 -5.58 -20.93
CA ASN A 42 -10.47 -6.81 -21.59
C ASN A 42 -11.44 -7.62 -20.70
N GLY A 43 -11.87 -7.08 -19.55
CA GLY A 43 -12.77 -7.74 -18.62
C GLY A 43 -12.11 -8.82 -17.74
N GLN A 44 -10.78 -8.93 -17.75
CA GLN A 44 -10.03 -9.97 -17.04
C GLN A 44 -9.56 -9.50 -15.67
N LEU A 45 -9.62 -10.38 -14.67
CA LEU A 45 -9.07 -10.15 -13.34
C LEU A 45 -7.56 -10.41 -13.30
N GLY A 46 -6.87 -9.70 -12.42
CA GLY A 46 -5.47 -9.95 -12.13
C GLY A 46 -5.28 -11.05 -11.08
N SER A 47 -4.06 -11.58 -11.00
CA SER A 47 -3.66 -12.40 -9.85
C SER A 47 -3.22 -11.51 -8.68
N LYS A 48 -3.52 -11.95 -7.45
CA LYS A 48 -3.08 -11.25 -6.24
C LYS A 48 -1.56 -11.41 -6.08
N GLY A 49 -0.85 -10.29 -5.99
CA GLY A 49 0.59 -10.28 -5.77
C GLY A 49 0.97 -10.47 -4.30
N ALA A 50 2.26 -10.59 -4.03
CA ALA A 50 2.77 -10.56 -2.66
C ALA A 50 2.66 -9.15 -2.04
N ASN A 51 2.62 -9.07 -0.72
CA ASN A 51 2.64 -7.80 -0.01
C ASN A 51 4.04 -7.15 -0.14
N PRO A 52 4.17 -5.96 -0.77
CA PRO A 52 5.47 -5.32 -0.96
C PRO A 52 6.10 -4.83 0.35
N PHE A 53 5.33 -4.69 1.44
CA PHE A 53 5.84 -4.28 2.75
C PHE A 53 6.42 -5.43 3.57
N ALA A 54 6.18 -6.69 3.18
CA ALA A 54 6.60 -7.87 3.96
C ALA A 54 8.13 -8.00 4.10
N ASP A 55 8.88 -7.47 3.13
CA ASP A 55 10.35 -7.48 3.14
C ASP A 55 10.96 -6.41 4.08
N PHE A 56 10.15 -5.52 4.64
CA PHE A 56 10.64 -4.34 5.36
C PHE A 56 10.32 -4.40 6.85
N ARG A 57 11.33 -4.10 7.66
CA ARG A 57 11.18 -3.81 9.10
C ARG A 57 11.49 -2.35 9.34
N PHE A 58 10.47 -1.52 9.24
CA PHE A 58 10.60 -0.08 9.47
C PHE A 58 10.50 0.23 10.95
N THR A 59 11.26 1.22 11.41
CA THR A 59 11.21 1.68 12.81
C THR A 59 11.13 3.20 12.87
N LYS A 60 10.27 3.74 13.72
CA LYS A 60 10.19 5.17 14.05
C LYS A 60 10.29 5.30 15.56
N GLU A 61 11.28 6.07 16.04
CA GLU A 61 11.52 6.29 17.48
C GLU A 61 11.67 4.98 18.29
N GLY A 62 12.35 3.99 17.72
CA GLY A 62 12.57 2.68 18.36
C GLY A 62 11.36 1.75 18.35
N LYS A 63 10.23 2.15 17.76
CA LYS A 63 9.04 1.30 17.58
C LYS A 63 8.92 0.84 16.14
N GLU A 64 8.58 -0.43 15.94
CA GLU A 64 8.30 -0.97 14.62
C GLU A 64 7.06 -0.30 14.01
N VAL A 65 7.15 0.02 12.72
CA VAL A 65 6.08 0.65 11.94
C VAL A 65 5.66 -0.32 10.86
N THR A 66 4.39 -0.73 10.92
CA THR A 66 3.74 -1.52 9.88
C THR A 66 2.78 -0.66 9.07
N TYR A 67 2.65 -0.95 7.79
CA TYR A 67 1.73 -0.23 6.90
C TYR A 67 0.51 -1.09 6.57
N PRO A 68 -0.71 -0.54 6.66
CA PRO A 68 -1.91 -1.30 6.36
C PRO A 68 -2.00 -1.62 4.87
N VAL A 69 -2.58 -2.77 4.57
CA VAL A 69 -2.87 -3.21 3.21
C VAL A 69 -4.34 -3.60 3.11
N TYR A 70 -5.02 -3.02 2.13
CA TYR A 70 -6.44 -3.25 1.87
C TYR A 70 -6.63 -3.92 0.51
N ASP A 71 -7.82 -4.46 0.26
CA ASP A 71 -8.27 -4.94 -1.03
C ASP A 71 -9.36 -4.03 -1.57
N TRP A 72 -9.16 -3.50 -2.78
CA TRP A 72 -10.08 -2.53 -3.37
C TRP A 72 -11.52 -3.07 -3.48
N VAL A 73 -11.67 -4.34 -3.81
CA VAL A 73 -12.98 -4.96 -4.03
C VAL A 73 -13.51 -5.55 -2.74
N ALA A 74 -12.71 -6.34 -2.02
CA ALA A 74 -13.18 -7.04 -0.83
C ALA A 74 -13.47 -6.08 0.34
N ASP A 75 -12.71 -4.98 0.46
CA ASP A 75 -12.86 -4.01 1.56
C ASP A 75 -13.70 -2.78 1.17
N ASN A 76 -14.45 -2.85 0.06
CA ASN A 76 -15.29 -1.77 -0.45
C ASN A 76 -14.53 -0.42 -0.58
N GLY A 77 -13.43 -0.45 -1.35
CA GLY A 77 -12.51 0.67 -1.49
C GLY A 77 -13.15 1.95 -2.03
N TYR A 78 -14.19 1.85 -2.86
CA TYR A 78 -14.93 3.02 -3.36
C TYR A 78 -15.48 3.89 -2.22
N THR A 79 -15.99 3.26 -1.15
CA THR A 79 -16.53 3.98 0.01
C THR A 79 -15.46 4.26 1.08
N ASN A 80 -14.47 3.38 1.22
CA ASN A 80 -13.55 3.41 2.36
C ASN A 80 -12.20 4.10 2.08
N LEU A 81 -11.87 4.42 0.82
CA LEU A 81 -10.57 5.01 0.46
C LEU A 81 -10.23 6.26 1.28
N GLY A 82 -11.19 7.17 1.47
CA GLY A 82 -10.98 8.38 2.27
C GLY A 82 -10.55 8.06 3.71
N LYS A 83 -11.21 7.09 4.35
CA LYS A 83 -10.88 6.64 5.71
C LYS A 83 -9.48 6.03 5.80
N TRP A 84 -9.08 5.25 4.79
CA TRP A 84 -7.74 4.65 4.75
C TRP A 84 -6.64 5.69 4.60
N ILE A 85 -6.88 6.69 3.76
CA ILE A 85 -6.01 7.85 3.56
C ILE A 85 -5.87 8.62 4.88
N GLU A 86 -6.99 8.97 5.52
CA GLU A 86 -6.98 9.68 6.81
C GLU A 86 -6.22 8.89 7.88
N ALA A 87 -6.51 7.60 8.05
CA ALA A 87 -5.82 6.75 9.01
C ALA A 87 -4.30 6.71 8.77
N ALA A 88 -3.86 6.62 7.51
CA ALA A 88 -2.44 6.66 7.15
C ALA A 88 -1.81 8.04 7.37
N ALA A 89 -2.55 9.13 7.18
CA ALA A 89 -2.08 10.50 7.47
C ALA A 89 -1.89 10.68 8.98
N THR A 90 -2.89 10.33 9.78
CA THR A 90 -2.87 10.43 11.23
C THR A 90 -1.73 9.59 11.83
N ALA A 91 -1.54 8.35 11.36
CA ALA A 91 -0.42 7.51 11.79
C ALA A 91 0.97 8.10 11.48
N ALA A 92 1.05 8.92 10.43
CA ALA A 92 2.27 9.65 10.09
C ALA A 92 2.48 10.93 10.90
N GLY A 93 1.48 11.37 11.68
CA GLY A 93 1.49 12.62 12.44
C GLY A 93 1.08 13.84 11.61
N ARG A 94 0.18 13.66 10.65
CA ARG A 94 -0.41 14.73 9.82
C ARG A 94 -1.91 14.83 10.01
#